data_AF-A0A060BKX9-F1
#
_entry.id   AF-A0A060BKX9-F1
#
_cell.length_a   1.000
_cell.length_b   1.000
_cell.length_c   1.000
_cell.angle_alpha   90.00
_cell.angle_beta   90.00
_cell.angle_gamma   90.00
#
_symmetry.space_group_name_H-M   'P 1'
#
loop_
_entity.id
_entity.type
_entity.pdbx_description
1 polymer ?
#
loop_
_entity_poly.entity_id
_entity_poly.type
_entity_poly.pdbx_seq_one_letter_code
_entity_poly.pdbx_strand_id
1 'polypeptide(L)' 'RSRVFTTYTPGVSHVGIYIGNSQFIDAANAGVSVDSLNNGYWASRYVGAKRVM' A
#
# COMPACT_ATOMS: atom_id res chain seq x y z
N ARG A 1 -4.33 -9.29 -4.53
CA ARG A 1 -5.00 -7.99 -4.85
C ARG A 1 -3.94 -6.91 -4.64
N SER A 2 -3.57 -6.12 -5.66
CA SER A 2 -2.59 -5.04 -5.48
C SER A 2 -3.29 -3.77 -4.99
N ARG A 3 -2.68 -3.09 -4.03
CA ARG A 3 -3.11 -1.80 -3.47
C ARG A 3 -2.15 -0.74 -3.96
N VAL A 4 -2.69 0.43 -4.26
CA VAL A 4 -1.94 1.58 -4.78
C VAL A 4 -2.04 2.72 -3.77
N PHE A 5 -0.89 3.32 -3.49
CA PHE A 5 -0.70 4.36 -2.51
C PHE A 5 0.04 5.55 -3.13
N THR A 6 -0.25 6.74 -2.62
CA THR A 6 0.45 7.99 -2.98
C THR A 6 1.32 8.39 -1.80
N THR A 7 2.64 8.21 -1.93
CA THR A 7 3.62 8.48 -0.86
C THR A 7 4.54 9.65 -1.19
N TYR A 8 5.26 9.62 -2.31
CA TYR A 8 6.36 10.55 -2.58
C TYR A 8 6.06 11.63 -3.63
N THR A 9 5.16 11.38 -4.59
CA THR A 9 4.74 12.36 -5.59
C THR A 9 3.24 12.27 -5.83
N PRO A 10 2.56 13.35 -6.25
CA PRO A 10 1.15 13.28 -6.64
C PRO A 10 0.97 12.30 -7.79
N GLY A 11 0.34 11.15 -7.49
CA GLY A 11 0.21 10.01 -8.41
C GLY A 11 0.42 8.67 -7.69
N VAL A 12 0.16 7.56 -8.38
CA VAL A 12 0.48 6.22 -7.87
C VAL A 12 1.99 6.08 -7.80
N SER A 13 2.55 6.20 -6.59
CA SER A 13 4.00 6.14 -6.35
C SER A 13 4.44 4.87 -5.64
N HIS A 14 3.50 4.17 -4.99
CA HIS A 14 3.80 2.99 -4.20
C HIS A 14 2.74 1.91 -4.40
N VAL A 15 3.17 0.65 -4.45
CA VAL A 15 2.32 -0.52 -4.61
C VAL A 15 2.58 -1.48 -3.45
N GLY A 16 1.49 -1.89 -2.81
CA GLY A 16 1.50 -2.95 -1.81
C GLY A 16 0.66 -4.15 -2.25
N ILE A 17 1.04 -5.34 -1.85
CA ILE A 17 0.25 -6.56 -2.03
C ILE A 17 -0.57 -6.78 -0.77
N TYR A 18 -1.90 -6.75 -0.90
CA TYR A 18 -2.78 -7.02 0.23
C TYR A 18 -2.76 -8.52 0.58
N ILE A 19 -2.45 -8.82 1.84
CA ILE A 19 -2.33 -10.21 2.35
C ILE A 19 -3.50 -10.63 3.24
N GLY A 20 -4.40 -9.71 3.61
CA GLY A 20 -5.52 -10.02 4.50
C GLY A 20 -5.37 -9.32 5.85
N ASN A 21 -6.39 -9.43 6.70
CA ASN A 21 -6.40 -8.84 8.06
C ASN A 21 -6.09 -7.33 8.12
N SER A 22 -6.49 -6.56 7.11
CA SER A 22 -6.12 -5.15 6.94
C SER A 22 -4.61 -4.91 6.82
N GLN A 23 -3.82 -5.94 6.48
CA GLN A 23 -2.39 -5.86 6.28
C GLN A 23 -2.02 -5.98 4.80
N PHE A 24 -0.93 -5.32 4.43
CA PHE A 24 -0.35 -5.38 3.10
C PHE A 24 1.17 -5.45 3.22
N ILE A 25 1.76 -6.14 2.26
CA ILE A 25 3.21 -6.19 2.07
C ILE A 25 3.57 -5.06 1.12
N ASP A 26 4.54 -4.24 1.45
CA ASP A 26 5.06 -3.21 0.57
C ASP A 26 6.59 -3.26 0.53
N ALA A 27 7.15 -2.89 -0.62
CA ALA A 27 8.60 -2.78 -0.80
C ALA A 27 8.98 -1.30 -0.65
N ALA A 28 9.35 -0.91 0.56
CA ALA A 28 9.87 0.42 0.85
C ALA A 28 11.37 0.52 0.52
N ASN A 29 11.95 1.73 0.58
CA ASN A 29 13.38 1.95 0.35
C ASN A 29 14.31 1.08 1.23
N ALA A 30 13.83 0.64 2.40
CA ALA A 30 14.56 -0.20 3.33
C ALA A 30 14.35 -1.73 3.12
N GLY A 31 13.56 -2.13 2.12
CA GLY A 31 13.22 -3.52 1.83
C GLY A 31 11.73 -3.82 1.96
N VAL A 32 11.41 -5.12 1.97
CA VAL A 32 10.02 -5.60 2.08
C VAL A 32 9.57 -5.47 3.54
N SER A 33 8.50 -4.71 3.75
CA SER A 33 7.86 -4.50 5.06
C SER A 33 6.39 -4.91 5.00
N VAL A 34 5.81 -5.21 6.16
CA VAL A 34 4.40 -5.55 6.29
C VAL A 34 3.74 -4.48 7.15
N ASP A 35 2.83 -3.74 6.53
CA ASP A 35 2.15 -2.61 7.16
C ASP A 35 0.64 -2.83 7.23
N SER A 36 -0.01 -2.10 8.15
CA SER A 36 -1.45 -2.16 8.36
C SER A 36 -2.15 -0.95 7.75
N LEU A 37 -3.20 -1.20 6.97
CA LEU A 37 -4.07 -0.17 6.41
C LEU A 37 -4.91 0.56 7.45
N ASN A 38 -5.06 -0.03 8.63
CA ASN A 38 -5.68 0.64 9.78
C ASN A 38 -4.76 1.66 10.44
N ASN A 39 -3.48 1.71 10.07
CA ASN A 39 -2.60 2.77 10.52
C ASN A 39 -3.03 4.09 9.85
N GLY A 40 -3.33 5.12 10.63
CA GLY A 40 -3.83 6.41 10.11
C GLY A 40 -2.92 7.02 9.03
N TYR A 41 -1.62 6.72 9.07
CA TYR A 41 -0.65 7.11 8.04
C TYR A 41 -0.96 6.48 6.66
N TRP A 42 -1.29 5.19 6.62
CA TRP A 42 -1.59 4.44 5.40
C TRP A 42 -3.06 4.57 4.98
N ALA A 43 -3.97 4.74 5.94
CA ALA A 43 -5.39 4.99 5.68
C ALA A 43 -5.60 6.27 4.86
N SER A 44 -4.88 7.35 5.20
CA SER A 44 -4.95 8.63 4.47
C SER A 44 -4.27 8.59 3.09
N ARG A 45 -3.33 7.65 2.89
CA ARG A 45 -2.55 7.50 1.64
C ARG A 45 -3.07 6.42 0.70
N TYR A 46 -4.13 5.73 1.11
CA TYR A 46 -4.76 4.68 0.32
C TYR A 46 -5.57 5.29 -0.81
N VAL A 47 -5.08 5.13 -2.05
CA VAL A 47 -5.75 5.67 -3.25
C VAL A 47 -6.77 4.67 -3.79
N GLY A 48 -6.48 3.37 -3.64
CA GLY A 48 -7.40 2.32 -4.05
C GLY A 48 -6.73 0.95 -4.16
N ALA A 49 -7.51 -0.03 -4.61
CA ALA A 49 -7.02 -1.36 -4.94
C ALA A 49 -7.27 -1.62 -6.43
N LYS A 50 -6.22 -2.02 -7.14
CA LYS A 50 -6.34 -2.49 -8.51
C LYS A 50 -6.25 -4.02 -8.50
N ARG A 51 -7.14 -4.69 -9.23
CA ARG A 51 -7.04 -6.13 -9.47
C ARG A 51 -6.42 -6.30 -10.85
N VAL A 52 -5.17 -6.75 -10.90
CA VAL A 52 -4.61 -7.31 -12.14
C VAL A 52 -5.14 -8.74 -12.21
N MET A 53 -5.88 -9.04 -13.28
CA MET A 53 -6.32 -10.39 -13.63
C MET A 53 -5.29 -11.04 -14.52
#